data_AF-A0A6H2D2X9-F1
#
_entry.id   AF-A0A6H2D2X9-F1
#
_cell.length_a   1.000
_cell.length_b   1.000
_cell.length_c   1.000
_cell.angle_alpha   90.00
_cell.angle_beta   90.00
_cell.angle_gamma   90.00
#
_symmetry.space_group_name_H-M   'P 1'
#
loop_
_entity.id
_entity.type
_entity.pdbx_description
1 polymer ?
#
loop_
_entity_poly.entity_id
_entity_poly.type
_entity_poly.pdbx_seq_one_letter_code
_entity_poly.pdbx_strand_id
1 'polypeptide(L)'
;MPNMDYPGPCPSCMGIDGCPTDSGKQEAVAHYCKGLEMELNTWKARLYDVLAADQGGDLADTIILIKSTVKELEAIAEQMQQTCPSSLGDQEKIIGGKLEDLRVHYTKALEVIAPGWFGG
;
A
#
# COMPACT_ATOMS: atom_id res chain seq x y z
N MET A 1 4.41 -16.43 -15.54
CA MET A 1 2.97 -16.33 -15.87
C MET A 1 2.49 -15.02 -15.27
N PRO A 2 2.03 -14.04 -16.06
CA PRO A 2 1.50 -12.79 -15.53
C PRO A 2 0.17 -13.09 -14.83
N ASN A 3 0.02 -12.66 -13.58
CA ASN A 3 -1.22 -12.83 -12.82
C ASN A 3 -2.32 -11.97 -13.47
N MET A 4 -3.32 -12.64 -14.03
CA MET A 4 -4.36 -12.09 -14.92
C MET A 4 -5.57 -11.46 -14.18
N ASP A 5 -5.39 -10.95 -12.95
CA ASP A 5 -6.48 -10.34 -12.16
C ASP A 5 -6.15 -8.91 -11.66
N TYR A 6 -5.19 -8.24 -12.31
CA TYR A 6 -5.10 -6.78 -12.20
C TYR A 6 -5.93 -6.19 -13.33
N PRO A 7 -7.17 -5.69 -13.09
CA PRO A 7 -7.83 -4.86 -14.08
C PRO A 7 -6.95 -3.61 -14.19
N GLY A 8 -6.17 -3.55 -15.27
CA GLY A 8 -5.38 -2.38 -15.60
C GLY A 8 -6.23 -1.10 -15.57
N PRO A 9 -5.60 0.07 -15.47
CA PRO A 9 -6.31 1.34 -15.45
C PRO A 9 -7.30 1.37 -16.61
N CYS A 10 -8.54 1.78 -16.34
CA CYS A 10 -9.65 1.84 -17.30
C CYS A 10 -9.14 2.12 -18.72
N PRO A 11 -9.43 1.27 -19.73
CA PRO A 11 -8.88 1.42 -21.08
C PRO A 11 -9.26 2.73 -21.80
N SER A 12 -10.07 3.59 -21.19
CA SER A 12 -10.44 4.92 -21.68
C SER A 12 -9.86 6.10 -20.88
N CYS A 13 -9.17 5.87 -19.76
CA CYS A 13 -8.52 6.93 -18.99
C CYS A 13 -7.05 6.54 -18.77
N MET A 14 -6.13 7.20 -19.49
CA MET A 14 -4.69 7.13 -19.19
C MET A 14 -4.38 7.87 -17.88
N GLY A 15 -4.88 7.33 -16.76
CA GLY A 15 -4.88 7.97 -15.45
C GLY A 15 -6.12 8.84 -15.18
N ILE A 16 -6.35 9.20 -13.92
CA ILE A 16 -7.46 10.06 -13.46
C ILE A 16 -7.45 11.42 -14.18
N ASP A 17 -6.26 11.92 -14.48
CA ASP A 17 -6.02 13.16 -15.22
C ASP A 17 -6.57 13.12 -16.66
N GLY A 18 -6.77 11.91 -17.21
CA GLY A 18 -7.32 11.69 -18.55
C GLY A 18 -8.84 11.53 -18.59
N CYS A 19 -9.53 11.46 -17.45
CA CYS A 19 -10.98 11.29 -17.44
C CYS A 19 -11.71 12.64 -17.69
N PRO A 20 -12.55 12.74 -18.74
CA PRO A 20 -13.18 14.00 -19.14
C PRO A 20 -14.38 14.40 -18.27
N THR A 21 -14.90 13.50 -17.43
CA THR A 21 -16.09 13.72 -16.59
C THR A 21 -15.76 13.53 -15.11
N ASP A 22 -16.45 14.28 -14.24
CA ASP A 22 -16.29 14.17 -12.80
C ASP A 22 -16.66 12.78 -12.27
N SER A 23 -17.64 12.10 -12.88
CA SER A 23 -17.98 10.72 -12.51
C SER A 23 -16.86 9.73 -12.86
N GLY A 24 -16.19 9.91 -14.01
CA GLY A 24 -15.07 9.05 -14.40
C GLY A 24 -13.87 9.22 -13.47
N LYS A 25 -13.64 10.44 -12.98
CA LYS A 25 -12.61 10.70 -11.97
C LYS A 25 -12.94 10.04 -10.64
N GLN A 26 -14.19 10.13 -10.18
CA GLN A 26 -14.64 9.46 -8.96
C GLN A 26 -14.48 7.94 -9.03
N GLU A 27 -14.87 7.33 -10.16
CA GLU A 27 -14.68 5.89 -10.38
C GLU A 27 -13.20 5.52 -10.37
N ALA A 28 -12.34 6.30 -11.03
CA ALA A 28 -10.92 6.04 -11.05
C ALA A 28 -10.26 6.18 -9.67
N VAL A 29 -10.67 7.17 -8.85
CA VAL A 29 -10.20 7.31 -7.46
C VAL A 29 -10.66 6.10 -6.64
N ALA A 30 -11.92 5.69 -6.78
CA ALA A 30 -12.46 4.53 -6.07
C ALA A 30 -11.72 3.24 -6.44
N HIS A 31 -11.42 3.04 -7.72
CA HIS A 31 -10.62 1.90 -8.20
C HIS A 31 -9.20 1.91 -7.62
N TYR A 32 -8.54 3.07 -7.63
CA TYR A 32 -7.21 3.23 -7.06
C TYR A 32 -7.20 2.92 -5.55
N CYS A 33 -8.11 3.53 -4.78
CA CYS A 33 -8.21 3.30 -3.35
C CYS A 33 -8.54 1.84 -3.01
N LYS A 34 -9.36 1.17 -3.82
CA LYS A 34 -9.63 -0.27 -3.68
C LYS A 34 -8.38 -1.12 -3.94
N GLY A 35 -7.57 -0.77 -4.94
CA GLY A 35 -6.28 -1.40 -5.19
C GLY A 35 -5.34 -1.28 -3.99
N LEU A 36 -5.23 -0.06 -3.45
CA LEU A 36 -4.43 0.23 -2.27
C LEU A 36 -4.93 -0.54 -1.03
N GLU A 37 -6.24 -0.63 -0.82
CA GLU A 37 -6.83 -1.40 0.28
C GLU A 37 -6.43 -2.88 0.23
N MET A 38 -6.48 -3.51 -0.96
CA MET A 38 -6.05 -4.90 -1.13
C MET A 38 -4.56 -5.10 -0.82
N GLU A 39 -3.72 -4.14 -1.24
CA GLU A 39 -2.30 -4.17 -0.93
C GLU A 39 -2.05 -4.01 0.58
N LEU A 40 -2.73 -3.07 1.24
CA LEU A 40 -2.64 -2.87 2.69
C LEU A 40 -3.11 -4.08 3.48
N ASN A 41 -4.16 -4.76 3.03
CA ASN A 41 -4.61 -6.01 3.66
C ASN A 41 -3.55 -7.12 3.54
N THR A 42 -2.84 -7.18 2.42
CA THR A 42 -1.69 -8.09 2.25
C THR A 42 -0.57 -7.75 3.23
N TRP A 43 -0.27 -6.45 3.41
CA TRP A 43 0.75 -6.01 4.37
C TRP A 43 0.35 -6.26 5.83
N LYS A 44 -0.91 -6.08 6.18
CA LYS A 44 -1.43 -6.46 7.51
C LYS A 44 -1.28 -7.95 7.77
N ALA A 45 -1.56 -8.80 6.77
CA ALA A 45 -1.35 -10.24 6.89
C ALA A 45 0.14 -10.56 7.16
N ARG A 46 1.06 -9.98 6.39
CA ARG A 46 2.51 -10.12 6.60
C ARG A 46 2.96 -9.62 7.98
N LEU A 47 2.35 -8.55 8.49
CA LEU A 47 2.62 -8.06 9.84
C LEU A 47 2.19 -9.08 10.92
N TYR A 48 1.11 -9.84 10.70
CA TYR A 48 0.74 -10.92 11.63
C TYR A 48 1.83 -12.01 11.68
N ASP A 49 2.42 -12.36 10.53
CA ASP A 49 3.52 -13.33 10.50
C ASP A 49 4.73 -12.83 11.31
N VAL A 50 5.07 -11.54 11.19
CA VAL A 50 6.12 -10.89 11.98
C VAL A 50 5.81 -10.89 13.47
N LEU A 51 4.58 -10.54 13.85
CA LEU A 51 4.13 -10.55 15.24
C LEU A 51 4.17 -11.95 15.86
N ALA A 52 3.81 -12.98 15.09
CA ALA A 52 3.84 -14.36 15.55
C ALA A 52 5.27 -14.89 15.74
N ALA A 53 6.22 -14.37 14.96
CA ALA A 53 7.63 -14.72 15.05
C ALA A 53 8.40 -13.94 16.13
N ASP A 54 7.94 -12.75 16.53
CA ASP A 54 8.55 -11.93 17.57
C ASP A 54 8.25 -12.46 18.98
N GLN A 55 8.95 -13.53 19.38
CA GLN A 55 8.81 -14.13 20.71
C GLN A 55 9.61 -13.40 21.81
N GLY A 56 10.59 -12.57 21.42
CA GLY A 56 11.52 -11.88 22.33
C GLY A 56 11.24 -10.40 22.53
N GLY A 57 10.43 -9.78 21.67
CA GLY A 57 10.23 -8.32 21.66
C GLY A 57 11.35 -7.55 20.94
N ASP A 58 12.28 -8.25 20.30
CA ASP A 58 13.42 -7.66 19.58
C ASP A 58 12.98 -6.86 18.35
N LEU A 59 11.74 -7.08 17.89
CA LEU A 59 11.17 -6.39 16.73
C LEU A 59 10.19 -5.28 17.09
N ALA A 60 10.05 -4.93 18.38
CA ALA A 60 9.04 -3.99 18.85
C ALA A 60 9.03 -2.66 18.07
N ASP A 61 10.21 -2.05 17.88
CA ASP A 61 10.35 -0.78 17.15
C ASP A 61 10.00 -0.94 15.67
N THR A 62 10.48 -2.01 15.03
CA THR A 62 10.17 -2.30 13.62
C THR A 62 8.68 -2.56 13.39
N ILE A 63 8.04 -3.29 14.30
CA ILE A 63 6.60 -3.53 14.31
C ILE A 63 5.83 -2.21 14.46
N ILE A 64 6.27 -1.31 15.33
CA ILE A 64 5.65 0.02 15.50
C ILE A 64 5.75 0.81 14.20
N LEU A 65 6.91 0.80 13.54
CA LEU A 65 7.11 1.50 12.26
C LEU A 65 6.19 0.94 11.17
N ILE A 66 6.13 -0.40 11.00
CA ILE A 66 5.23 -1.03 10.02
C ILE A 66 3.77 -0.64 10.31
N LYS A 67 3.33 -0.69 11.58
CA LYS A 67 1.98 -0.30 11.99
C LYS A 67 1.68 1.17 11.69
N SER A 68 2.62 2.07 11.95
CA SER A 68 2.46 3.51 11.67
C SER A 68 2.30 3.75 10.18
N THR A 69 3.18 3.16 9.36
CA THR A 69 3.16 3.35 7.91
C THR A 69 1.88 2.79 7.29
N VAL A 70 1.37 1.63 7.75
CA VAL A 70 0.07 1.10 7.30
C VAL A 70 -1.06 2.08 7.64
N LYS A 71 -1.12 2.57 8.88
CA LYS A 71 -2.17 3.52 9.30
C LYS A 71 -2.14 4.83 8.52
N GLU A 72 -0.95 5.34 8.22
CA GLU A 72 -0.79 6.54 7.42
C GLU A 72 -1.28 6.32 5.99
N LEU A 73 -1.00 5.16 5.39
CA LEU A 73 -1.52 4.79 4.07
C LEU A 73 -3.05 4.64 4.07
N GLU A 74 -3.64 4.07 5.11
CA GLU A 74 -5.09 4.00 5.28
C GLU A 74 -5.73 5.39 5.36
N ALA A 75 -5.13 6.29 6.15
CA ALA A 75 -5.61 7.66 6.29
C ALA A 75 -5.54 8.44 4.97
N ILE A 76 -4.48 8.24 4.18
CA ILE A 76 -4.36 8.83 2.84
C ILE A 76 -5.45 8.27 1.91
N ALA A 77 -5.67 6.95 1.93
CA ALA A 77 -6.71 6.32 1.12
C ALA A 77 -8.11 6.88 1.45
N GLU A 78 -8.43 7.04 2.73
CA GLU A 78 -9.68 7.62 3.20
C GLU A 78 -9.81 9.09 2.78
N GLN A 79 -8.74 9.88 2.96
CA GLN A 79 -8.72 11.29 2.54
C GLN A 79 -8.94 11.42 1.02
N MET A 80 -8.34 10.54 0.21
CA MET A 80 -8.53 10.53 -1.24
C MET A 80 -9.97 10.22 -1.64
N GLN A 81 -10.63 9.28 -0.96
CA GLN A 81 -12.04 8.98 -1.19
C GLN A 81 -12.95 10.16 -0.80
N GLN A 82 -12.64 10.85 0.29
CA GLN A 82 -13.41 12.00 0.76
C GLN A 82 -13.24 13.25 -0.12
N THR A 83 -11.99 13.52 -0.54
CA THR A 83 -11.64 14.75 -1.27
C THR A 83 -11.71 14.62 -2.78
N CYS A 84 -11.71 13.39 -3.32
CA CYS A 84 -11.73 13.07 -4.75
C CYS A 84 -10.79 14.00 -5.56
N PRO A 85 -9.47 13.89 -5.34
CA PRO A 85 -8.52 14.86 -5.87
C PRO A 85 -8.57 14.91 -7.40
N SER A 86 -8.36 16.11 -7.95
CA SER A 86 -8.38 16.33 -9.40
C SER A 86 -7.21 15.68 -10.15
N SER A 87 -6.16 15.28 -9.43
CA SER A 87 -5.00 14.53 -9.90
C SER A 87 -4.47 13.62 -8.80
N LEU A 88 -3.89 12.47 -9.20
CA LEU A 88 -3.27 11.52 -8.27
C LEU A 88 -1.76 11.66 -8.12
N GLY A 89 -1.06 12.39 -9.01
CA GLY A 89 0.40 12.29 -9.10
C GLY A 89 1.15 12.55 -7.79
N ASP A 90 0.74 13.58 -7.04
CA ASP A 90 1.37 13.89 -5.75
C ASP A 90 1.04 12.82 -4.69
N GLN A 91 -0.20 12.32 -4.66
CA GLN A 91 -0.62 11.28 -3.74
C GLN A 91 0.06 9.95 -4.05
N GLU A 92 0.16 9.56 -5.33
CA GLU A 92 0.87 8.37 -5.78
C GLU A 92 2.34 8.41 -5.39
N LYS A 93 2.99 9.57 -5.48
CA LYS A 93 4.39 9.72 -5.05
C LYS A 93 4.54 9.53 -3.55
N ILE A 94 3.63 10.09 -2.75
CA ILE A 94 3.63 9.92 -1.28
C ILE A 94 3.36 8.46 -0.92
N ILE A 95 2.35 7.84 -1.53
CA ILE A 95 1.97 6.44 -1.32
C ILE A 95 3.12 5.51 -1.71
N GLY A 96 3.72 5.71 -2.88
CA GLY A 96 4.85 4.92 -3.36
C GLY A 96 6.05 5.00 -2.42
N GLY A 97 6.36 6.19 -1.88
CA GLY A 97 7.41 6.35 -0.87
C GLY A 97 7.10 5.56 0.42
N LYS A 98 5.87 5.66 0.92
CA LYS A 98 5.44 4.92 2.12
C LYS A 98 5.43 3.41 1.93
N LEU A 99 5.04 2.92 0.74
CA LEU A 99 5.09 1.50 0.42
C LEU A 99 6.54 0.98 0.36
N GLU A 100 7.47 1.81 -0.10
CA GLU A 100 8.89 1.47 -0.07
C GLU A 100 9.43 1.45 1.36
N ASP A 101 9.09 2.44 2.20
CA ASP A 101 9.43 2.42 3.63
C ASP A 101 8.90 1.16 4.32
N LEU A 102 7.65 0.79 4.01
CA LEU A 102 7.01 -0.42 4.53
C LEU A 102 7.77 -1.69 4.12
N ARG A 103 8.21 -1.78 2.85
CA ARG A 103 9.06 -2.88 2.37
C ARG A 103 10.39 -2.89 3.12
N VAL A 104 11.04 -1.75 3.31
CA VAL A 104 12.31 -1.67 4.05
C VAL A 104 12.15 -2.14 5.49
N HIS A 105 11.11 -1.70 6.21
CA HIS A 105 10.86 -2.14 7.58
C HIS A 105 10.55 -3.64 7.65
N TYR A 106 9.76 -4.15 6.72
CA TYR A 106 9.46 -5.56 6.64
C TYR A 106 10.69 -6.43 6.36
N THR A 107 11.56 -6.02 5.42
CA THR A 107 12.81 -6.72 5.14
C THR A 107 13.71 -6.78 6.37
N LYS A 108 13.82 -5.67 7.12
CA LYS A 108 14.56 -5.66 8.40
C LYS A 108 13.98 -6.62 9.43
N ALA A 109 12.65 -6.75 9.51
CA ALA A 109 12.03 -7.74 10.38
C ALA A 109 12.37 -9.17 9.95
N LEU A 110 12.36 -9.45 8.64
CA LEU A 110 12.72 -10.76 8.10
C LEU A 110 14.18 -11.13 8.35
N GLU A 111 15.11 -10.18 8.31
CA GLU A 111 16.53 -10.41 8.62
C GLU A 111 16.74 -10.96 10.05
N VAL A 112 15.86 -10.60 10.98
CA VAL A 112 15.89 -11.11 12.37
C VAL A 112 15.15 -12.44 12.50
N ILE A 113 13.97 -12.56 11.89
CA ILE A 113 13.12 -13.76 11.98
C ILE A 113 13.76 -14.96 11.26
N ALA A 114 14.31 -14.72 10.08
CA ALA A 114 14.88 -15.73 9.20
C ALA A 114 16.20 -15.22 8.61
N PRO A 115 17.31 -15.32 9.37
CA PRO A 115 18.61 -14.86 8.91
C PRO A 115 19.01 -15.52 7.58
N GLY A 116 19.11 -14.72 6.51
CA GLY A 116 19.41 -15.19 5.15
C GLY A 116 18.22 -15.29 4.19
N TRP A 117 17.00 -14.94 4.61
CA TRP A 117 15.83 -14.80 3.74
C TRP A 117 15.62 -13.33 3.35
N PHE A 118 16.02 -12.95 2.14
CA PHE A 118 15.96 -11.56 1.64
C PHE A 118 14.66 -11.20 0.89
N GLY A 119 13.60 -12.01 1.02
CA GLY A 119 12.37 -11.83 0.25
C GLY A 119 12.53 -12.33 -1.18
N GLY A 120 11.77 -13.37 -1.55
CA GLY A 120 11.71 -13.89 -2.92
C GLY A 120 10.93 -12.99 -3.86
#